data_AF-A0A6N9A9V4-F1
#
_entry.id   AF-A0A6N9A9V4-F1
#
_cell.length_a   1.000
_cell.length_b   1.000
_cell.length_c   1.000
_cell.angle_alpha   90.00
_cell.angle_beta   90.00
_cell.angle_gamma   90.00
#
_symmetry.space_group_name_H-M   'P 1'
#
loop_
_entity.id
_entity.type
_entity.pdbx_description
1 polymer ?
#
loop_
_entity_poly.entity_id
_entity_poly.type
_entity_poly.pdbx_seq_one_letter_code
_entity_poly.pdbx_strand_id
1 'polypeptide(L)'
;MPGLERLWLNHNNFSGHLPPELGDLGAQLQWLDFQENVALQGALPRELINLTGLVRFEWGGTQLCSPSDDVFQAWLRTVPNRYGHGPLCGR
;
A
#
# COMPACT_ATOMS: atom_id res chain seq x y z
N MET A 1 -8.22 -19.46 11.91
CA MET A 1 -6.98 -18.69 12.09
C MET A 1 -7.40 -17.24 12.21
N PRO A 2 -7.04 -16.51 13.29
CA PRO A 2 -7.36 -15.09 13.36
C PRO A 2 -6.68 -14.39 12.18
N GLY A 3 -7.46 -13.56 11.48
CA GLY A 3 -7.00 -12.77 10.35
C GLY A 3 -5.99 -11.72 10.76
N LEU A 4 -5.04 -11.39 9.88
CA LEU A 4 -4.13 -10.28 10.13
C LEU A 4 -4.87 -8.96 9.91
N GLU A 5 -5.10 -8.21 10.97
CA GLU A 5 -5.82 -6.92 10.90
C GLU A 5 -4.88 -5.73 10.71
N ARG A 6 -3.64 -5.81 11.19
CA ARG A 6 -2.69 -4.69 11.19
C ARG A 6 -1.31 -5.19 10.81
N LEU A 7 -0.71 -4.53 9.82
CA LEU A 7 0.64 -4.78 9.35
C LEU A 7 1.44 -3.48 9.39
N TRP A 8 2.34 -3.38 10.37
CA TRP A 8 3.26 -2.26 10.54
C TRP A 8 4.67 -2.69 10.13
N LEU A 9 5.19 -2.06 9.09
CA LEU A 9 6.51 -2.33 8.50
C LEU A 9 7.33 -1.03 8.33
N ASN A 10 6.85 0.07 8.92
CA ASN A 10 7.47 1.38 8.84
C ASN A 10 8.83 1.48 9.55
N HIS A 11 9.63 2.47 9.15
CA HIS A 11 10.96 2.75 9.70
C HIS A 11 11.93 1.56 9.63
N ASN A 12 11.92 0.87 8.49
CA ASN A 12 12.84 -0.23 8.20
C ASN A 12 13.71 0.11 6.98
N ASN A 13 14.60 -0.83 6.63
CA ASN A 13 15.41 -0.74 5.42
C ASN A 13 14.94 -1.76 4.36
N PHE A 14 13.62 -1.96 4.24
CA PHE A 14 13.10 -2.81 3.17
C PHE A 14 13.39 -2.19 1.81
N SER A 15 13.67 -3.05 0.84
CA SER A 15 14.09 -2.65 -0.50
C SER A 15 13.40 -3.47 -1.57
N GLY A 16 13.45 -2.97 -2.81
CA GLY A 16 12.81 -3.60 -3.94
C GLY A 16 11.32 -3.26 -4.03
N HIS A 17 10.55 -4.17 -4.62
CA HIS A 17 9.13 -3.98 -4.92
C HIS A 17 8.27 -4.63 -3.84
N LEU A 18 7.08 -4.06 -3.61
CA LEU A 18 6.08 -4.71 -2.79
C LEU A 18 5.53 -5.96 -3.51
N PRO A 19 5.35 -7.09 -2.79
CA PRO A 19 4.81 -8.31 -3.37
C PRO A 19 3.30 -8.22 -3.63
N PRO A 20 2.78 -8.76 -4.76
CA PRO A 20 1.34 -8.78 -5.05
C PRO A 20 0.52 -9.59 -4.03
N GLU A 21 1.15 -10.56 -3.35
CA GLU A 21 0.53 -11.41 -2.32
C GLU A 21 0.02 -10.60 -1.11
N LEU A 22 0.40 -9.32 -0.97
CA LEU A 22 -0.22 -8.43 0.01
C LEU A 22 -1.75 -8.32 -0.19
N GLY A 23 -2.25 -8.45 -1.42
CA GLY A 23 -3.68 -8.46 -1.71
C GLY A 23 -4.44 -9.65 -1.11
N ASP A 24 -3.75 -10.75 -0.80
CA ASP A 24 -4.36 -11.97 -0.28
C ASP A 24 -4.82 -11.83 1.19
N LEU A 25 -4.36 -10.79 1.88
CA LEU A 25 -4.82 -10.43 3.23
C LEU A 25 -6.29 -9.95 3.23
N GLY A 26 -6.80 -9.54 2.07
CA GLY A 26 -8.22 -9.29 1.79
C GLY A 26 -8.90 -8.31 2.76
N ALA A 27 -10.17 -8.57 3.05
CA ALA A 27 -11.03 -7.70 3.86
C ALA A 27 -10.67 -7.65 5.35
N GLN A 28 -9.79 -8.52 5.82
CA GLN A 28 -9.42 -8.60 7.24
C GLN A 28 -8.41 -7.52 7.62
N LEU A 29 -7.55 -7.13 6.68
CA LEU A 29 -6.54 -6.11 6.91
C LEU A 29 -7.15 -4.72 6.95
N GLN A 30 -6.94 -4.03 8.06
CA GLN A 30 -7.46 -2.70 8.35
C GLN A 30 -6.37 -1.64 8.30
N TRP A 31 -5.13 -1.98 8.69
CA TRP A 31 -3.99 -1.05 8.68
C TRP A 31 -2.81 -1.66 7.94
N LEU A 32 -2.30 -0.92 6.95
CA LEU A 32 -1.06 -1.20 6.25
C LEU A 32 -0.13 0.02 6.29
N ASP A 33 1.06 -0.14 6.83
CA ASP A 33 2.04 0.94 6.96
C ASP A 33 3.45 0.50 6.52
N PHE A 34 3.98 1.18 5.50
CA PHE A 34 5.33 1.00 4.95
C PHE A 34 6.18 2.27 5.06
N GLN A 35 5.75 3.27 5.83
CA GLN A 35 6.41 4.57 5.87
C GLN A 35 7.91 4.46 6.17
N GLU A 36 8.69 5.43 5.68
CA GLU A 36 10.11 5.56 6.00
C GLU A 36 10.95 4.31 5.63
N ASN A 37 10.55 3.59 4.59
CA ASN A 37 11.38 2.59 3.92
C ASN A 37 11.95 3.19 2.62
N VAL A 38 13.05 3.92 2.73
CA VAL A 38 13.60 4.73 1.64
C VAL A 38 14.04 3.94 0.40
N ALA A 39 14.31 2.63 0.55
CA ALA A 39 14.74 1.76 -0.54
C ALA A 39 13.60 0.95 -1.18
N LEU A 40 12.37 1.03 -0.65
CA LEU A 40 11.19 0.51 -1.34
C LEU A 40 10.88 1.36 -2.56
N GLN A 41 10.70 0.72 -3.70
CA GLN A 41 10.59 1.38 -5.00
C GLN A 41 9.64 0.66 -5.95
N GLY A 42 9.28 1.36 -7.03
CA GLY A 42 8.42 0.83 -8.09
C GLY A 42 6.94 1.03 -7.79
N ALA A 43 6.07 0.34 -8.53
CA ALA A 43 4.64 0.52 -8.42
C ALA A 43 4.07 -0.16 -7.17
N LEU A 44 3.09 0.49 -6.53
CA LEU A 44 2.18 -0.21 -5.63
C LEU A 44 1.49 -1.36 -6.39
N PRO A 45 1.45 -2.59 -5.85
CA PRO A 45 0.83 -3.72 -6.52
C PRO A 45 -0.65 -3.46 -6.76
N ARG A 46 -1.14 -3.84 -7.94
CA ARG A 46 -2.55 -3.62 -8.30
C ARG A 46 -3.48 -4.46 -7.43
N GLU A 47 -2.98 -5.57 -6.91
CA GLU A 47 -3.66 -6.51 -6.02
C GLU A 47 -4.08 -5.88 -4.68
N LEU A 48 -3.51 -4.72 -4.30
CA LEU A 48 -3.96 -3.98 -3.11
C LEU A 48 -5.45 -3.58 -3.19
N ILE A 49 -6.06 -3.53 -4.38
CA ILE A 49 -7.51 -3.32 -4.53
C ILE A 49 -8.36 -4.38 -3.81
N ASN A 50 -7.78 -5.56 -3.52
CA ASN A 50 -8.46 -6.62 -2.79
C ASN A 50 -8.54 -6.35 -1.27
N LEU A 51 -7.81 -5.36 -0.77
CA LEU A 51 -7.84 -4.93 0.64
C LEU A 51 -9.07 -4.06 0.90
N THR A 52 -10.25 -4.66 0.83
CA THR A 52 -11.55 -3.97 0.92
C THR A 52 -11.90 -3.51 2.34
N GLY A 53 -11.19 -4.01 3.36
CA GLY A 53 -11.33 -3.61 4.76
C GLY A 53 -10.37 -2.51 5.20
N LEU A 54 -9.53 -1.99 4.29
CA LEU A 54 -8.44 -1.11 4.65
C LEU A 54 -8.95 0.29 5.06
N VAL A 55 -8.67 0.67 6.30
CA VAL A 55 -9.06 1.97 6.87
C VAL A 55 -7.89 2.95 6.95
N ARG A 56 -6.66 2.43 6.99
CA ARG A 56 -5.43 3.22 7.01
C ARG A 56 -4.35 2.61 6.11
N PHE A 57 -3.80 3.42 5.23
CA PHE A 57 -2.73 3.05 4.31
C PHE A 57 -1.66 4.13 4.21
N GLU A 58 -0.45 3.84 4.67
CA GLU A 58 0.64 4.82 4.74
C GLU A 58 1.88 4.27 4.04
N TRP A 59 2.42 5.02 3.08
CA TRP A 59 3.64 4.64 2.34
C TRP A 59 4.54 5.83 2.02
N GLY A 60 4.35 6.95 2.74
CA GLY A 60 5.23 8.12 2.65
C GLY A 60 6.70 7.79 3.01
N GLY A 61 7.65 8.57 2.50
CA GLY A 61 9.08 8.28 2.73
C GLY A 61 9.61 7.05 1.99
N THR A 62 8.87 6.54 1.00
CA THR A 62 9.31 5.48 0.07
C THR A 62 9.49 6.06 -1.35
N GLN A 63 10.11 5.30 -2.25
CA GLN A 63 10.17 5.58 -3.69
C GLN A 63 9.04 4.87 -4.46
N LEU A 64 7.96 4.48 -3.76
CA LEU A 64 6.81 3.82 -4.37
C LEU A 64 5.97 4.83 -5.15
N CYS A 65 5.53 4.45 -6.34
CA CYS A 65 4.60 5.21 -7.14
C CYS A 65 3.21 4.55 -7.12
N SER A 66 2.15 5.36 -7.21
CA SER A 66 0.79 4.84 -7.31
C SER A 66 0.41 4.56 -8.77
N PRO A 67 -0.17 3.39 -9.10
CA PRO A 67 -0.72 3.12 -10.42
C PRO A 67 -1.67 4.21 -10.88
N SER A 68 -1.55 4.64 -12.15
CA SER A 68 -2.32 5.74 -12.70
C SER A 68 -3.70 5.35 -13.23
N ASP A 69 -4.06 4.06 -13.20
CA ASP A 69 -5.34 3.59 -13.72
C ASP A 69 -6.52 3.99 -12.83
N ASP A 70 -7.66 4.24 -13.46
CA ASP A 70 -8.86 4.76 -12.78
C ASP A 70 -9.38 3.80 -11.71
N VAL A 71 -9.21 2.48 -11.91
CA VAL A 71 -9.68 1.47 -10.95
C VAL A 71 -8.88 1.54 -9.66
N PHE A 72 -7.55 1.54 -9.75
CA PHE A 72 -6.70 1.67 -8.57
C PHE A 72 -6.91 3.02 -7.87
N GLN A 73 -7.00 4.11 -8.62
CA GLN A 73 -7.23 5.44 -8.06
C GLN A 73 -8.61 5.58 -7.43
N ALA A 74 -9.64 4.93 -7.97
CA ALA A 74 -10.97 4.88 -7.35
C ALA A 74 -10.93 4.11 -6.02
N TRP A 75 -10.31 2.93 -5.99
CA TRP A 75 -10.10 2.18 -4.75
C TRP A 75 -9.30 2.98 -3.72
N LEU A 76 -8.20 3.62 -4.14
CA LEU A 76 -7.37 4.40 -3.22
C LEU A 76 -8.18 5.53 -2.55
N ARG A 77 -9.14 6.13 -3.25
CA ARG A 77 -10.04 7.15 -2.68
C ARG A 77 -11.01 6.60 -1.63
N THR A 78 -11.33 5.30 -1.66
CA THR A 78 -12.19 4.69 -0.64
C THR A 78 -11.48 4.47 0.69
N VAL A 79 -10.14 4.45 0.70
CA VAL A 79 -9.34 4.33 1.93
C VAL A 79 -9.38 5.66 2.71
N PRO A 80 -9.99 5.72 3.91
CA PRO A 80 -10.23 6.96 4.64
C PRO A 80 -8.93 7.68 5.07
N ASN A 81 -7.98 6.95 5.66
CA ASN A 81 -6.73 7.52 6.18
C ASN A 81 -5.57 7.07 5.31
N ARG A 82 -5.35 7.76 4.19
CA ARG A 82 -4.24 7.46 3.29
C ARG A 82 -3.20 8.55 3.30
N TYR A 83 -1.93 8.17 3.45
CA TYR A 83 -0.81 9.09 3.40
C TYR A 83 0.32 8.51 2.57
N GLY A 84 0.42 9.02 1.35
CA GLY A 84 1.45 8.65 0.40
C GLY A 84 1.85 9.85 -0.42
N HIS A 85 3.12 10.21 -0.34
CA HIS A 85 3.70 11.32 -1.09
C HIS A 85 4.34 10.88 -2.41
N GLY A 86 4.13 9.62 -2.81
CA GLY A 86 4.70 9.06 -4.04
C GLY A 86 4.04 9.61 -5.31
N PRO A 87 4.78 9.75 -6.43
CA PRO A 87 4.22 10.17 -7.71
C PRO A 87 3.25 9.13 -8.28
N LEU A 88 2.52 9.51 -9.33
CA LEU A 88 1.86 8.52 -10.18
C LEU A 88 2.92 7.79 -11.01
N CYS A 89 2.79 6.47 -11.17
CA CYS A 89 3.72 5.72 -11.98
C CYS A 89 3.67 6.19 -13.45
N GLY A 90 4.83 6.28 -14.10
CA GLY A 90 4.93 6.67 -15.52
C GLY A 90 4.71 8.16 -15.80
N ARG A 91 4.79 9.02 -14.78
CA ARG A 91 4.88 10.48 -14.90
C ARG A 91 6.24 11.00 -14.45
#